data_AF-A0A8H9J0B4-F1
#
_entry.id   AF-A0A8H9J0B4-F1
#
_cell.length_a   1.000
_cell.length_b   1.000
_cell.length_c   1.000
_cell.angle_alpha   90.00
_cell.angle_beta   90.00
_cell.angle_gamma   90.00
#
_symmetry.space_group_name_H-M   'P 1'
#
loop_
_entity.id
_entity.type
_entity.pdbx_description
1 polymer ?
#
loop_
_entity_poly.entity_id
_entity_poly.type
_entity_poly.pdbx_seq_one_letter_code
_entity_poly.pdbx_strand_id
1 'polypeptide(L)'
;MLWTGKSGPRPRRRWLLYVLVPLAYYGMQLLISVILDQDPGYLVRITINAGICLVGFILLLPLFGRRQLSTGRYTVTDRRIVVEGRISGFPVRRSENLAELRTPELRDGSVAFGDRKSGKLAGHRPNGRVIASLVLYRIPEPEHVLEIIREAQARL
;
A
#
# COMPACT_ATOMS: atom_id res chain seq x y z
N MET A 1 -10.79 9.68 21.21
CA MET A 1 -10.40 9.99 19.82
C MET A 1 -9.54 11.23 19.88
N LEU A 2 -8.30 11.19 19.37
CA LEU A 2 -7.32 12.28 19.57
C LEU A 2 -7.18 13.18 18.34
N TRP A 3 -7.18 12.59 17.14
CA TRP A 3 -7.06 13.35 15.89
C TRP A 3 -7.71 12.64 14.71
N THR A 4 -8.18 13.41 13.73
CA THR A 4 -8.52 12.88 12.40
C THR A 4 -8.00 13.76 11.30
N GLY A 5 -7.54 13.12 10.23
CA GLY A 5 -7.16 13.81 9.01
C GLY A 5 -7.33 12.94 7.78
N LYS A 6 -6.85 13.46 6.66
CA LYS A 6 -6.81 12.74 5.39
C LYS A 6 -5.37 12.65 4.94
N SER A 7 -4.88 11.42 4.78
CA SER A 7 -3.59 11.18 4.17
C SER A 7 -3.71 11.27 2.66
N GLY A 8 -2.91 12.16 2.07
CA GLY A 8 -2.88 12.45 0.65
C GLY A 8 -2.33 11.30 -0.20
N PRO A 9 -2.41 11.42 -1.54
CA PRO A 9 -1.91 10.39 -2.45
C PRO A 9 -0.39 10.22 -2.32
N ARG A 10 0.08 8.97 -2.43
CA ARG A 10 1.52 8.65 -2.52
C ARG A 10 2.15 9.36 -3.73
N PRO A 11 3.44 9.75 -3.65
CA PRO A 11 4.16 10.29 -4.80
C PRO A 11 4.17 9.30 -5.98
N ARG A 12 3.63 9.74 -7.12
CA ARG A 12 3.17 8.95 -8.28
C ARG A 12 4.29 8.41 -9.20
N ARG A 13 5.52 8.21 -8.72
CA ARG A 13 6.66 7.84 -9.60
C ARG A 13 6.63 6.41 -10.16
N ARG A 14 5.78 5.50 -9.64
CA ARG A 14 5.73 4.08 -10.03
C ARG A 14 4.67 3.70 -11.07
N TRP A 15 3.74 4.60 -11.44
CA TRP A 15 2.63 4.23 -12.34
C TRP A 15 3.10 3.90 -13.76
N LEU A 16 4.14 4.57 -14.26
CA LEU A 16 4.77 4.29 -15.55
C LEU A 16 5.25 2.85 -15.70
N LEU A 17 5.85 2.27 -14.65
CA LEU A 17 6.32 0.88 -14.67
C LEU A 17 5.15 -0.12 -14.75
N TYR A 18 4.00 0.19 -14.16
CA TYR A 18 2.82 -0.66 -14.23
C TYR A 18 2.15 -0.66 -15.62
N VAL A 19 2.44 0.33 -16.47
CA VAL A 19 1.93 0.39 -17.85
C VAL A 19 2.95 -0.20 -18.83
N LEU A 20 4.24 0.09 -18.63
CA LEU A 20 5.30 -0.35 -19.54
C LEU A 20 5.57 -1.87 -19.47
N VAL A 21 5.50 -2.46 -18.27
CA VAL A 21 5.79 -3.90 -18.09
C VAL A 21 4.75 -4.80 -18.80
N PRO A 22 3.42 -4.59 -18.65
CA PRO A 22 2.43 -5.36 -19.41
C PRO A 22 2.55 -5.14 -20.91
N LEU A 23 2.86 -3.91 -21.35
CA LEU A 23 2.99 -3.58 -22.77
C LEU A 23 4.18 -4.32 -23.40
N ALA A 24 5.33 -4.34 -22.71
CA ALA A 24 6.51 -5.07 -23.14
C ALA A 24 6.28 -6.59 -23.15
N TYR A 25 5.58 -7.12 -22.14
CA TYR A 25 5.24 -8.54 -22.07
C TYR A 25 4.34 -8.97 -23.24
N TYR A 26 3.28 -8.21 -23.54
CA TYR A 26 2.39 -8.48 -24.67
C TYR A 26 3.10 -8.32 -26.02
N GLY A 27 3.93 -7.28 -26.17
CA GLY A 27 4.72 -7.09 -27.39
C GLY A 27 5.68 -8.25 -27.65
N MET A 28 6.33 -8.77 -26.60
CA MET A 28 7.23 -9.92 -26.70
C MET A 28 6.49 -11.22 -27.04
N GLN A 29 5.32 -11.46 -26.44
CA GLN A 29 4.49 -12.64 -26.76
C GLN A 29 4.01 -12.62 -28.22
N LEU A 30 3.62 -11.46 -28.73
CA LEU A 30 3.19 -11.29 -30.12
C LEU A 30 4.36 -11.48 -31.10
N LEU A 31 5.56 -11.01 -30.75
CA LEU A 31 6.78 -11.26 -31.52
C LEU A 31 7.11 -12.75 -31.59
N ILE A 32 7.03 -13.46 -30.45
CA ILE A 32 7.28 -14.90 -30.36
C ILE A 32 6.28 -15.69 -31.20
N SER A 33 4.99 -15.33 -31.19
CA SER A 33 3.99 -16.03 -32.01
C SER A 33 4.25 -15.88 -33.51
N VAL A 34 4.76 -14.72 -33.94
CA VAL A 34 5.14 -14.48 -35.35
C VAL A 34 6.40 -15.26 -35.73
N ILE A 35 7.41 -15.33 -34.85
CA ILE A 35 8.67 -16.05 -35.11
C ILE A 35 8.47 -17.56 -35.16
N LEU A 36 7.62 -18.10 -34.29
CA LEU A 36 7.40 -19.54 -34.15
C LEU A 36 6.23 -20.07 -35.01
N ASP A 37 5.64 -19.22 -35.84
CA ASP A 37 4.50 -19.53 -36.73
C ASP A 37 3.38 -20.29 -36.00
N GLN A 38 3.05 -19.83 -34.79
CA GLN A 38 2.10 -20.51 -33.93
C GLN A 38 0.66 -20.21 -34.32
N ASP A 39 -0.19 -21.23 -34.17
CA ASP A 39 -1.63 -21.14 -34.45
C ASP A 39 -2.26 -19.93 -33.74
N PRO A 40 -3.15 -19.15 -34.40
CA PRO A 40 -3.77 -17.96 -33.82
C PRO A 40 -4.54 -18.25 -32.53
N GLY A 41 -5.00 -19.49 -32.35
CA GLY A 41 -5.66 -19.97 -31.13
C GLY A 41 -4.78 -19.90 -29.88
N TYR A 42 -3.45 -19.87 -30.03
CA TYR A 42 -2.50 -19.68 -28.93
C TYR A 42 -2.61 -18.29 -28.31
N LEU A 43 -2.70 -17.24 -29.13
CA LEU A 43 -2.87 -15.86 -28.67
C LEU A 43 -4.20 -15.68 -27.92
N VAL A 44 -5.26 -16.35 -28.37
CA VAL A 44 -6.56 -16.32 -27.70
C VAL A 44 -6.48 -16.99 -26.32
N ARG A 45 -5.86 -18.16 -26.21
CA ARG A 45 -5.69 -18.88 -24.93
C ARG A 45 -4.83 -18.08 -23.94
N ILE A 46 -3.74 -17.47 -24.40
CA ILE A 46 -2.91 -16.59 -23.57
C ILE A 46 -3.71 -15.39 -23.08
N THR A 47 -4.46 -14.74 -23.98
CA THR A 47 -5.25 -13.56 -23.64
C THR A 47 -6.32 -13.90 -22.58
N ILE A 48 -6.99 -15.03 -22.73
CA ILE A 48 -7.97 -15.53 -21.75
C ILE A 48 -7.29 -15.81 -20.41
N ASN A 49 -6.17 -16.53 -20.40
CA ASN A 49 -5.43 -16.81 -19.16
C ASN A 49 -4.90 -15.54 -18.49
N ALA A 50 -4.38 -14.59 -19.26
CA ALA A 50 -3.94 -13.29 -18.75
C ALA A 50 -5.12 -12.50 -18.17
N GLY A 51 -6.29 -12.54 -18.80
CA GLY A 51 -7.52 -11.94 -18.30
C GLY A 51 -7.96 -12.56 -16.98
N ILE A 52 -7.99 -13.89 -16.87
CA ILE A 52 -8.33 -14.61 -15.64
C ILE A 52 -7.35 -14.25 -14.51
N CYS A 53 -6.04 -14.26 -14.79
CA CYS A 53 -5.01 -13.86 -13.84
C CYS A 53 -5.16 -12.40 -13.40
N LEU A 54 -5.47 -11.48 -14.32
CA LEU A 54 -5.68 -10.07 -14.02
C LEU A 54 -6.90 -9.85 -13.13
N VAL A 55 -8.03 -10.49 -13.45
CA VAL A 55 -9.26 -10.42 -12.64
C VAL A 55 -9.01 -10.99 -11.25
N GLY A 56 -8.39 -12.17 -11.15
CA GLY A 56 -8.01 -12.78 -9.88
C GLY A 56 -7.09 -11.86 -9.05
N PHE A 57 -6.10 -11.24 -9.69
CA PHE A 57 -5.20 -10.29 -9.04
C PHE A 57 -5.93 -9.05 -8.51
N ILE A 58 -6.84 -8.45 -9.30
CA ILE A 58 -7.63 -7.29 -8.89
C ILE A 58 -8.52 -7.62 -7.69
N LEU A 59 -9.14 -8.80 -7.68
CA LEU A 59 -10.01 -9.26 -6.58
C LEU A 59 -9.24 -9.57 -5.29
N LEU A 60 -8.00 -10.05 -5.41
CA LEU A 60 -7.14 -10.37 -4.27
C LEU A 60 -6.36 -9.15 -3.73
N LEU A 61 -6.20 -8.11 -4.55
CA LEU A 61 -5.46 -6.89 -4.23
C LEU A 61 -5.89 -6.23 -2.90
N PRO A 62 -7.19 -6.13 -2.57
CA PRO A 62 -7.63 -5.58 -1.29
C PRO A 62 -7.14 -6.38 -0.07
N LEU A 63 -7.09 -7.72 -0.17
CA LEU A 63 -6.67 -8.60 0.93
C LEU A 63 -5.19 -8.39 1.26
N PHE A 64 -4.34 -8.37 0.24
CA PHE A 64 -2.90 -8.15 0.40
C PHE A 64 -2.56 -6.67 0.67
N GLY A 65 -3.30 -5.76 0.05
CA GLY A 65 -3.11 -4.32 0.15
C GLY A 65 -3.54 -3.71 1.48
N ARG A 66 -4.44 -4.37 2.23
CA ARG A 66 -4.94 -3.90 3.53
C ARG A 66 -3.82 -3.58 4.51
N ARG A 67 -2.82 -4.44 4.63
CA ARG A 67 -1.68 -4.24 5.55
C ARG A 67 -0.74 -3.11 5.11
N GLN A 68 -0.85 -2.65 3.86
CA GLN A 68 -0.03 -1.59 3.29
C GLN A 68 -0.81 -0.29 3.05
N LEU A 69 -2.07 -0.24 3.49
CA LEU A 69 -2.92 0.94 3.35
C LEU A 69 -2.31 2.09 4.16
N SER A 70 -2.13 3.22 3.49
CA SER A 70 -1.45 4.40 4.05
C SER A 70 -2.00 5.70 3.45
N THR A 71 -3.13 5.63 2.75
CA THR A 71 -3.76 6.74 2.03
C THR A 71 -5.24 6.68 2.29
N GLY A 72 -5.89 7.82 2.47
CA GLY A 72 -7.30 7.89 2.85
C GLY A 72 -7.51 8.58 4.20
N ARG A 73 -8.69 8.40 4.80
CA ARG A 73 -9.00 9.00 6.11
C ARG A 73 -8.20 8.26 7.18
N TYR A 74 -7.58 8.98 8.09
CA TYR A 74 -6.92 8.38 9.25
C TYR A 74 -7.47 8.96 10.54
N THR A 75 -7.46 8.12 11.58
CA THR A 75 -7.89 8.46 12.92
C THR A 75 -6.84 7.98 13.90
N VAL A 76 -6.35 8.91 14.73
CA VAL A 76 -5.47 8.61 15.85
C VAL A 76 -6.31 8.56 17.11
N THR A 77 -6.17 7.46 17.85
CA THR A 77 -6.77 7.26 19.17
C THR A 77 -5.65 7.12 20.20
N ASP A 78 -6.03 7.06 21.47
CA ASP A 78 -5.13 6.79 22.59
C ASP A 78 -4.31 5.50 22.42
N ARG A 79 -4.89 4.47 21.79
CA ARG A 79 -4.25 3.15 21.65
C ARG A 79 -3.90 2.76 20.23
N ARG A 80 -4.51 3.38 19.22
CA ARG A 80 -4.49 2.86 17.85
C ARG A 80 -4.43 3.95 16.80
N ILE A 81 -3.85 3.60 15.65
CA ILE A 81 -4.03 4.34 14.40
C ILE A 81 -4.90 3.51 13.46
N VAL A 82 -5.94 4.14 12.95
CA VAL A 82 -6.85 3.57 11.95
C VAL A 82 -6.68 4.33 10.66
N VAL A 83 -6.56 3.63 9.54
CA VAL A 83 -6.55 4.20 8.19
C VAL A 83 -7.63 3.52 7.36
N GLU A 84 -8.47 4.32 6.73
CA GLU A 84 -9.61 3.91 5.92
C GLU A 84 -9.47 4.48 4.51
N GLY A 85 -9.61 3.63 3.50
CA GLY A 85 -9.45 4.02 2.12
C GLY A 85 -10.06 3.01 1.17
N ARG A 86 -9.69 3.11 -0.11
CA ARG A 86 -10.13 2.18 -1.14
C ARG A 86 -8.95 1.60 -1.89
N ILE A 87 -9.02 0.31 -2.22
CA ILE A 87 -8.07 -0.39 -3.07
C ILE A 87 -8.88 -1.04 -4.20
N SER A 88 -8.63 -0.65 -5.44
CA SER A 88 -9.38 -1.13 -6.61
C SER A 88 -10.91 -0.97 -6.46
N GLY A 89 -11.37 0.13 -5.85
CA GLY A 89 -12.79 0.39 -5.59
C GLY A 89 -13.35 -0.21 -4.31
N PHE A 90 -12.70 -1.23 -3.74
CA PHE A 90 -13.16 -1.89 -2.51
C PHE A 90 -12.78 -1.08 -1.25
N PRO A 91 -13.69 -0.94 -0.27
CA PRO A 91 -13.38 -0.31 1.00
C PRO A 91 -12.42 -1.18 1.81
N VAL A 92 -11.34 -0.58 2.30
CA VAL A 92 -10.32 -1.28 3.08
C VAL A 92 -9.97 -0.47 4.32
N ARG A 93 -9.83 -1.15 5.45
CA ARG A 93 -9.48 -0.56 6.75
C ARG A 93 -8.26 -1.23 7.36
N ARG A 94 -7.23 -0.45 7.68
CA ARG A 94 -6.05 -0.87 8.44
C ARG A 94 -6.16 -0.31 9.85
N SER A 95 -5.85 -1.14 10.85
CA SER A 95 -5.81 -0.69 12.25
C SER A 95 -4.62 -1.32 12.93
N GLU A 96 -3.73 -0.48 13.46
CA GLU A 96 -2.52 -0.88 14.17
C GLU A 96 -2.54 -0.32 15.59
N ASN A 97 -2.00 -1.08 16.53
CA ASN A 97 -1.85 -0.67 17.93
C ASN A 97 -0.59 0.19 18.06
N LEU A 98 -0.69 1.34 18.73
CA LEU A 98 0.41 2.26 18.93
C LEU A 98 1.56 1.65 19.74
N ALA A 99 1.25 0.76 20.70
CA ALA A 99 2.26 0.05 21.49
C ALA A 99 3.08 -0.96 20.66
N GLU A 100 2.54 -1.42 19.52
CA GLU A 100 3.21 -2.38 18.62
C GLU A 100 4.02 -1.66 17.51
N LEU A 101 3.85 -0.34 17.39
CA LEU A 101 4.52 0.48 16.40
C LEU A 101 5.79 1.09 17.00
N ARG A 102 6.82 1.23 16.17
CA ARG A 102 8.03 1.99 16.51
C ARG A 102 7.69 3.47 16.70
N THR A 103 8.61 4.22 17.29
CA THR A 103 8.48 5.67 17.40
C THR A 103 8.36 6.31 16.00
N PRO A 104 7.37 7.18 15.77
CA PRO A 104 7.22 7.85 14.49
C PRO A 104 8.29 8.91 14.24
N GLU A 105 8.61 9.10 12.96
CA GLU A 105 9.53 10.10 12.45
C GLU A 105 8.81 11.04 11.46
N LEU A 106 9.22 12.31 11.45
CA LEU A 106 8.81 13.27 10.42
C LEU A 106 9.66 13.04 9.17
N ARG A 107 9.03 12.92 7.99
CA ARG A 107 9.71 12.78 6.70
C ARG A 107 8.95 13.50 5.61
N ASP A 108 9.56 14.52 5.00
CA ASP A 108 8.99 15.26 3.87
C ASP A 108 7.52 15.68 4.10
N GLY A 109 7.22 16.26 5.28
CA GLY A 109 5.84 16.66 5.66
C GLY A 109 4.87 15.48 5.87
N SER A 110 5.41 14.29 6.16
CA SER A 110 4.66 13.06 6.42
C SER A 110 5.07 12.46 7.75
N VAL A 111 4.14 11.77 8.42
CA VAL A 111 4.43 11.02 9.66
C VAL A 111 4.62 9.55 9.31
N ALA A 112 5.80 9.01 9.58
CA ALA A 112 6.21 7.67 9.14
C ALA A 112 6.57 6.75 10.32
N PHE A 113 6.06 5.52 10.25
CA PHE A 113 6.45 4.36 11.05
C PHE A 113 7.20 3.39 10.14
N GLY A 114 8.52 3.36 10.28
CA GLY A 114 9.38 2.63 9.37
C GLY A 114 9.43 3.24 7.96
N ASP A 115 10.00 2.50 7.03
CA ASP A 115 10.27 2.96 5.68
C ASP A 115 10.36 1.80 4.70
N ARG A 116 9.43 1.78 3.74
CA ARG A 116 9.37 0.75 2.70
C ARG A 116 10.61 0.73 1.81
N LYS A 117 11.22 1.89 1.53
CA LYS A 117 12.37 1.96 0.60
C LYS A 117 13.63 1.36 1.22
N SER A 118 13.84 1.60 2.51
CA SER A 118 14.97 1.03 3.26
C SER A 118 14.66 -0.31 3.93
N GLY A 119 13.46 -0.87 3.72
CA GLY A 119 13.03 -2.14 4.34
C GLY A 119 12.73 -2.04 5.85
N LYS A 120 12.73 -0.83 6.43
CA LYS A 120 12.42 -0.62 7.84
C LYS A 120 10.94 -0.89 8.09
N LEU A 121 10.65 -1.85 8.98
CA LEU A 121 9.29 -2.19 9.40
C LEU A 121 8.72 -1.12 10.32
N ALA A 122 7.39 -1.04 10.36
CA ALA A 122 6.67 -0.16 11.30
C ALA A 122 6.68 -0.72 12.73
N GLY A 123 6.87 -2.03 12.90
CA GLY A 123 6.86 -2.69 14.21
C GLY A 123 6.61 -4.19 14.13
N HIS A 124 6.42 -4.81 15.28
CA HIS A 124 6.13 -6.24 15.43
C HIS A 124 4.98 -6.44 16.41
N ARG A 125 4.11 -7.39 16.08
CA ARG A 125 3.03 -7.82 16.98
C ARG A 125 3.57 -8.78 18.03
N PRO A 126 2.89 -8.93 19.19
CA PRO A 126 3.27 -9.89 20.23
C PRO A 126 3.37 -11.34 19.73
N ASN A 127 2.60 -11.69 18.69
CA ASN A 127 2.63 -13.01 18.05
C ASN A 127 3.70 -13.17 16.95
N GLY A 128 4.71 -12.28 16.91
CA GLY A 128 5.82 -12.31 15.96
C GLY A 128 5.48 -11.81 14.55
N ARG A 129 4.21 -11.45 14.26
CA ARG A 129 3.84 -10.92 12.93
C ARG A 129 4.42 -9.53 12.71
N VAL A 130 5.04 -9.33 11.55
CA VAL A 130 5.58 -8.03 11.13
C VAL A 130 4.47 -7.04 10.79
N ILE A 131 4.68 -5.77 11.14
CA ILE A 131 3.84 -4.65 10.73
C ILE A 131 4.57 -3.90 9.61
N ALA A 132 4.01 -3.92 8.41
CA ALA A 132 4.56 -3.20 7.26
C ALA A 132 4.61 -1.69 7.54
N SER A 133 5.52 -0.97 6.87
CA SER A 133 5.64 0.48 6.98
C SER A 133 4.28 1.19 6.92
N LEU A 134 4.03 2.14 7.83
CA LEU A 134 2.83 2.97 7.83
C LEU A 134 3.29 4.42 7.66
N VAL A 135 2.82 5.10 6.62
CA VAL A 135 3.19 6.50 6.37
C VAL A 135 1.92 7.29 6.10
N LEU A 136 1.71 8.33 6.87
CA LEU A 136 0.63 9.28 6.69
C LEU A 136 1.17 10.43 5.83
N TYR A 137 0.92 10.37 4.53
CA TYR A 137 1.43 11.33 3.55
C TYR A 137 0.66 12.65 3.57
N ARG A 138 1.38 13.77 3.36
CA ARG A 138 0.84 15.10 3.07
C ARG A 138 -0.24 15.53 4.06
N ILE A 139 0.11 15.48 5.34
CA ILE A 139 -0.75 15.96 6.43
C ILE A 139 -0.62 17.49 6.49
N PRO A 140 -1.71 18.26 6.73
CA PRO A 140 -1.63 19.72 6.84
C PRO A 140 -0.78 20.21 8.02
N GLU A 141 -0.76 19.47 9.14
CA GLU A 141 0.04 19.77 10.35
C GLU A 141 0.79 18.51 10.82
N PRO A 142 1.84 18.09 10.09
CA PRO A 142 2.50 16.81 10.35
C PRO A 142 3.25 16.80 11.68
N GLU A 143 3.76 17.94 12.16
CA GLU A 143 4.44 18.09 13.45
C GLU A 143 3.46 17.91 14.61
N HIS A 144 2.29 18.56 14.56
CA HIS A 144 1.26 18.44 15.59
C HIS A 144 0.71 17.00 15.68
N VAL A 145 0.47 16.36 14.52
CA VAL A 145 0.04 14.95 14.48
C VAL A 145 1.13 14.02 15.02
N LEU A 146 2.39 14.30 14.74
CA LEU A 146 3.52 13.54 15.29
C LEU A 146 3.56 13.63 16.82
N GLU A 147 3.37 14.83 17.36
CA GLU A 147 3.33 15.09 18.81
C GLU A 147 2.18 14.34 19.48
N ILE A 148 0.95 14.46 18.96
CA ILE A 148 -0.21 13.71 19.46
C ILE A 148 0.06 12.21 19.52
N ILE A 149 0.70 11.65 18.50
CA ILE A 149 1.00 10.22 18.48
C ILE A 149 2.08 9.86 19.51
N ARG A 150 3.12 10.68 19.64
CA ARG A 150 4.18 10.44 20.63
C ARG A 150 3.65 10.51 22.06
N GLU A 151 2.81 11.50 22.35
CA GLU A 151 2.13 11.59 23.65
C GLU A 151 1.24 10.39 23.91
N ALA A 152 0.49 9.93 22.91
CA ALA A 152 -0.33 8.73 23.03
C ALA A 152 0.53 7.49 23.29
N GLN A 153 1.66 7.32 22.59
CA GLN A 153 2.59 6.21 22.82
C GLN A 153 3.26 6.27 24.19
N ALA A 154 3.61 7.45 24.70
CA ALA A 154 4.22 7.61 26.01
C ALA A 154 3.29 7.22 27.18
N ARG A 155 1.98 7.13 26.94
CA ARG A 155 0.96 6.74 27.93
C ARG A 155 0.63 5.24 27.91
N LEU A 156 1.25 4.43 27.04
CA LEU A 156 1.01 3.00 26.86
C LEU A 156 2.15 2.17 27.45
#